data_AF-M7PUC2-F1
#
_entry.id   AF-M7PUC2-F1
#
_cell.length_a   1.000
_cell.length_b   1.000
_cell.length_c   1.000
_cell.angle_alpha   90.00
_cell.angle_beta   90.00
_cell.angle_gamma   90.00
#
_symmetry.space_group_name_H-M   'P 1'
#
loop_
_entity.id
_entity.type
_entity.pdbx_description
1 polymer ?
#
loop_
_entity_poly.entity_id
_entity_poly.type
_entity_poly.pdbx_seq_one_letter_code
_entity_poly.pdbx_strand_id
1 'polypeptide(L)'
;MTVGILIVSHNNIGTELINTARQMLSCCPLPTKVISIETRDDPEAIRKQLDRDLLGLDQGNGILILTDMFGSTPSNIACAVSDRDDIRIVSGLNLPMLIRVLNYPTLNLDELEYKAMSGGQEGIVRCHHTGYRK
;
A
#
# COMPACT_ATOMS: atom_id res chain seq x y z
N MET A 1 -2.58 0.83 -19.22
CA MET A 1 -1.82 1.61 -18.23
C MET A 1 -2.62 1.57 -16.94
N THR A 2 -1.97 1.33 -15.81
CA THR A 2 -2.63 1.05 -14.52
C THR A 2 -1.97 1.86 -13.41
N VAL A 3 -2.67 2.06 -12.30
CA VAL A 3 -2.13 2.74 -11.10
C VAL A 3 -0.98 1.92 -10.51
N GLY A 4 0.11 2.60 -10.15
CA GLY A 4 1.23 2.01 -9.42
C GLY A 4 0.93 1.88 -7.94
N ILE A 5 1.34 0.77 -7.30
CA ILE A 5 1.22 0.59 -5.86
C ILE A 5 2.60 0.67 -5.23
N LEU A 6 2.77 1.56 -4.26
CA LEU A 6 3.97 1.63 -3.43
C LEU A 6 3.60 1.35 -1.99
N ILE A 7 4.22 0.35 -1.38
CA ILE A 7 4.03 0.08 0.05
C ILE A 7 5.25 0.60 0.80
N VAL A 8 5.04 1.42 1.83
CA VAL A 8 6.12 1.93 2.69
C VAL A 8 5.80 1.55 4.13
N SER A 9 6.62 0.72 4.75
CA SER A 9 6.31 0.17 6.08
C SER A 9 7.57 -0.11 6.89
N HIS A 10 7.43 -0.28 8.20
CA HIS A 10 8.52 -0.80 9.01
C HIS A 10 8.83 -2.26 8.69
N ASN A 11 10.11 -2.60 8.73
CA ASN A 11 10.62 -3.96 8.58
C ASN A 11 9.95 -4.65 7.38
N ASN A 12 9.51 -5.90 7.55
CA ASN A 12 8.91 -6.71 6.49
C ASN A 12 7.37 -6.65 6.46
N ILE A 13 6.71 -5.73 7.17
CA ILE A 13 5.23 -5.70 7.25
C ILE A 13 4.60 -5.64 5.84
N GLY A 14 5.02 -4.66 5.03
CA GLY A 14 4.53 -4.49 3.67
C GLY A 14 4.87 -5.66 2.76
N THR A 15 6.10 -6.18 2.87
CA THR A 15 6.59 -7.32 2.10
C THR A 15 5.77 -8.59 2.36
N GLU A 16 5.52 -8.93 3.62
CA GLU A 16 4.74 -10.12 3.95
C GLU A 16 3.26 -9.97 3.59
N LEU A 17 2.69 -8.78 3.73
CA LEU A 17 1.30 -8.52 3.35
C LEU A 17 1.09 -8.63 1.84
N ILE A 18 1.97 -8.07 1.01
CA ILE A 18 1.83 -8.20 -0.45
C ILE A 18 2.09 -9.65 -0.91
N ASN A 19 3.03 -10.36 -0.29
CA ASN A 19 3.27 -11.76 -0.59
C ASN A 19 2.05 -12.63 -0.27
N THR A 20 1.42 -12.40 0.89
CA THR A 20 0.17 -13.05 1.28
C THR A 20 -0.94 -12.74 0.28
N ALA A 21 -1.13 -11.47 -0.08
CA ALA A 21 -2.16 -11.07 -1.04
C ALA A 21 -1.96 -11.71 -2.42
N ARG A 22 -0.70 -11.79 -2.90
CA ARG A 22 -0.33 -12.45 -4.16
C ARG A 22 -0.66 -13.94 -4.16
N GLN A 23 -0.39 -14.63 -3.06
CA GLN A 23 -0.73 -16.05 -2.92
C GLN A 23 -2.25 -16.26 -2.96
N MET A 24 -3.03 -15.37 -2.35
CA MET A 24 -4.48 -15.47 -2.34
C MET A 24 -5.12 -15.19 -3.71
N LEU A 25 -4.61 -14.19 -4.44
CA LEU A 25 -5.22 -13.75 -5.71
C LEU A 25 -4.68 -14.48 -6.94
N SER A 26 -3.64 -15.31 -6.80
CA SER A 26 -2.94 -16.03 -7.89
C SER A 26 -2.34 -15.14 -9.01
N CYS A 27 -2.68 -13.85 -9.07
CA CYS A 27 -2.08 -12.84 -9.93
C CYS A 27 -2.06 -11.47 -9.23
N CYS A 28 -1.03 -10.65 -9.54
CA CYS A 28 -0.90 -9.28 -9.06
C CYS A 28 -0.98 -8.35 -10.28
N PRO A 29 -2.18 -7.86 -10.63
CA PRO A 29 -2.37 -7.11 -11.87
C PRO A 29 -1.73 -5.71 -11.85
N LEU A 30 -1.50 -5.15 -10.67
CA LEU A 30 -0.93 -3.81 -10.51
C LEU A 30 0.58 -3.87 -10.26
N PRO A 31 1.38 -3.00 -10.93
CA PRO A 31 2.80 -2.87 -10.66
C PRO A 31 2.98 -2.41 -9.21
N THR A 32 3.71 -3.20 -8.43
CA THR A 32 3.83 -3.01 -6.97
C THR A 32 5.28 -3.05 -6.52
N LYS A 33 5.72 -2.04 -5.78
CA LYS A 33 7.00 -2.04 -5.05
C LYS A 33 6.79 -1.88 -3.55
N VAL A 34 7.82 -2.25 -2.78
CA VAL A 34 7.83 -2.14 -1.32
C VAL A 34 9.12 -1.48 -0.89
N ILE A 35 9.01 -0.49 0.01
CA ILE A 35 10.11 0.11 0.76
C ILE A 35 9.95 -0.32 2.22
N SER A 36 10.89 -1.16 2.65
CA SER A 36 11.03 -1.57 4.04
C SER A 36 11.97 -0.62 4.76
N ILE A 37 11.52 -0.06 5.89
CA ILE A 37 12.31 0.86 6.71
C ILE A 37 12.65 0.20 8.04
N GLU A 38 13.94 0.11 8.33
CA GLU A 38 14.47 -0.31 9.61
C GLU A 38 14.85 0.90 10.48
N THR A 39 14.94 0.69 11.80
CA THR A 39 15.24 1.76 12.77
C THR A 39 16.58 2.46 12.54
N ARG A 40 17.53 1.80 11.84
CA ARG A 40 18.88 2.32 11.58
C ARG A 40 19.04 2.98 10.22
N ASP A 41 17.99 2.96 9.40
CA ASP A 41 18.07 3.51 8.06
C ASP A 41 18.21 5.03 8.07
N ASP A 42 18.98 5.54 7.12
CA ASP A 42 19.10 6.97 6.88
C ASP A 42 17.85 7.49 6.15
N PRO A 43 17.07 8.42 6.73
CA PRO A 43 15.87 8.96 6.11
C PRO A 43 16.13 9.61 4.74
N GLU A 44 17.30 10.19 4.51
CA GLU A 44 17.62 10.82 3.22
C GLU A 44 17.84 9.76 2.13
N ALA A 45 18.54 8.67 2.46
CA ALA A 45 18.67 7.52 1.57
C ALA A 45 17.31 6.90 1.21
N ILE A 46 16.41 6.76 2.18
CA ILE A 46 15.05 6.25 1.95
C ILE A 46 14.25 7.22 1.06
N ARG A 47 14.37 8.53 1.27
CA ARG A 47 13.70 9.52 0.41
C ARG A 47 14.19 9.44 -1.04
N LYS A 48 15.50 9.28 -1.26
CA LYS A 48 16.05 9.05 -2.60
C LYS A 48 15.54 7.73 -3.21
N GLN A 49 15.35 6.69 -2.40
CA GLN A 49 14.74 5.45 -2.86
C GLN A 49 13.29 5.64 -3.26
N LEU A 50 12.51 6.35 -2.44
CA LEU A 50 11.12 6.73 -2.74
C LEU A 50 11.03 7.41 -4.11
N ASP A 51 11.82 8.46 -4.36
CA ASP A 51 11.78 9.18 -5.63
C ASP A 51 12.09 8.28 -6.84
N ARG A 52 13.07 7.38 -6.72
CA ARG A 52 13.38 6.40 -7.77
C ARG A 52 12.25 5.40 -8.00
N ASP A 53 11.61 4.96 -6.92
CA ASP A 53 10.54 3.98 -7.01
C ASP A 53 9.26 4.59 -7.58
N LEU A 54 8.97 5.85 -7.28
CA LEU A 54 7.89 6.61 -7.91
C LEU A 54 8.11 6.70 -9.43
N LEU A 55 9.29 7.11 -9.87
CA LEU A 55 9.63 7.17 -11.30
C LEU A 55 9.52 5.80 -11.99
N GLY A 56 9.91 4.72 -11.31
CA GLY A 56 9.85 3.37 -11.86
C GLY A 56 8.46 2.72 -11.84
N LEU A 57 7.53 3.24 -11.03
CA LEU A 57 6.14 2.78 -10.95
C LEU A 57 5.20 3.59 -11.83
N ASP A 58 5.58 4.82 -12.19
CA ASP A 58 4.74 5.70 -12.99
C ASP A 58 4.50 5.13 -14.40
N GLN A 59 3.22 4.89 -14.71
CA GLN A 59 2.73 4.48 -16.02
C GLN A 59 1.74 5.48 -16.62
N GLY A 60 1.64 6.70 -16.05
CA GLY A 60 0.73 7.75 -16.48
C GLY A 60 -0.66 7.73 -15.83
N ASN A 61 -0.92 6.83 -14.88
CA ASN A 61 -2.20 6.71 -14.16
C ASN A 61 -2.09 7.05 -12.67
N GLY A 62 -0.94 7.56 -12.22
CA GLY A 62 -0.68 7.91 -10.82
C GLY A 62 -0.30 6.72 -9.93
N ILE A 63 -0.04 7.03 -8.67
CA ILE A 63 0.52 6.10 -7.69
C ILE A 63 -0.26 6.16 -6.38
N LEU A 64 -0.70 4.99 -5.91
CA LEU A 64 -1.27 4.80 -4.59
C LEU A 64 -0.18 4.31 -3.63
N ILE A 65 0.15 5.14 -2.64
CA ILE A 65 1.08 4.80 -1.57
C ILE A 65 0.29 4.26 -0.37
N LEU A 66 0.67 3.09 0.13
CA LEU A 66 0.08 2.49 1.32
C LEU A 66 1.11 2.42 2.44
N THR A 67 0.77 2.94 3.63
CA THR A 67 1.66 2.96 4.80
C THR A 67 1.10 2.18 5.96
N ASP A 68 1.98 1.61 6.79
CA ASP A 68 1.60 0.77 7.92
C ASP A 68 0.84 1.53 9.01
N MET A 69 1.33 2.70 9.40
CA MET A 69 0.81 3.45 10.55
C MET A 69 0.94 4.95 10.32
N PHE A 70 -0.13 5.71 10.54
CA PHE A 70 -0.09 7.17 10.46
C PHE A 70 0.88 7.78 11.48
N GLY A 71 1.64 8.81 11.06
CA GLY A 71 2.63 9.50 11.89
C GLY A 71 3.93 8.72 12.12
N SER A 72 4.08 7.55 11.51
CA SER A 72 5.33 6.79 11.53
C SER A 72 6.41 7.37 10.61
N THR A 73 7.66 6.93 10.76
CA THR A 73 8.73 7.27 9.80
C THR A 73 8.35 6.90 8.35
N PRO A 74 7.85 5.67 8.06
CA PRO A 74 7.25 5.35 6.76
C PRO A 74 6.20 6.36 6.28
N SER A 75 5.23 6.70 7.13
CA SER A 75 4.15 7.63 6.77
C SER A 75 4.67 9.04 6.50
N ASN A 76 5.59 9.55 7.32
CA ASN A 76 6.14 10.89 7.17
C ASN A 76 6.99 11.01 5.89
N ILE A 77 7.76 9.97 5.57
CA ILE A 77 8.53 9.91 4.32
C ILE A 77 7.60 9.88 3.11
N ALA A 78 6.55 9.07 3.14
CA ALA A 78 5.53 9.05 2.09
C ALA A 78 4.83 10.41 1.94
N CYS A 79 4.44 11.05 3.05
CA CYS A 79 3.78 12.35 3.02
C CYS A 79 4.66 13.48 2.45
N ALA A 80 5.98 13.29 2.34
CA ALA A 80 6.87 14.28 1.73
C ALA A 80 6.60 14.53 0.23
N VAL A 81 5.79 13.68 -0.41
CA VAL A 81 5.34 13.81 -1.81
C VAL A 81 3.83 14.02 -1.93
N SER A 82 3.15 14.35 -0.83
CA SER A 82 1.67 14.47 -0.78
C SER A 82 1.09 15.64 -1.58
N ASP A 83 1.90 16.67 -1.89
CA ASP A 83 1.47 17.81 -2.71
C ASP A 83 1.33 17.47 -4.21
N ARG A 84 1.64 16.25 -4.61
CA ARG A 84 1.54 15.80 -6.00
C ARG A 84 0.12 15.33 -6.33
N ASP A 85 -0.46 15.90 -7.38
CA ASP A 85 -1.83 15.55 -7.83
C ASP A 85 -1.97 14.09 -8.28
N ASP A 86 -0.87 13.47 -8.72
CA ASP A 86 -0.80 12.08 -9.20
C ASP A 86 -0.51 11.04 -8.10
N ILE A 87 -0.52 11.46 -6.82
CA ILE A 87 -0.28 10.59 -5.67
C ILE A 87 -1.48 10.60 -4.72
N ARG A 88 -1.83 9.42 -4.21
CA ARG A 88 -2.70 9.26 -3.03
C ARG A 88 -2.00 8.44 -1.97
N ILE A 89 -2.24 8.75 -0.70
CA ILE A 89 -1.53 8.12 0.42
C ILE A 89 -2.56 7.64 1.44
N VAL A 90 -2.57 6.33 1.72
CA VAL A 90 -3.47 5.72 2.70
C VAL A 90 -2.66 4.98 3.75
N SER A 91 -2.85 5.34 5.02
CA SER A 91 -2.22 4.68 6.16
C SER A 91 -3.07 3.54 6.74
N GLY A 92 -2.49 2.72 7.61
CA GLY A 92 -3.21 1.65 8.30
C GLY A 92 -3.28 0.37 7.46
N LEU A 93 -2.24 0.12 6.67
CA LEU A 93 -2.13 -1.04 5.78
C LEU A 93 -2.55 -2.32 6.50
N ASN A 94 -3.49 -3.04 5.89
CA ASN A 94 -3.92 -4.36 6.33
C ASN A 94 -4.24 -5.26 5.12
N LEU A 95 -4.44 -6.55 5.36
CA LEU A 95 -4.68 -7.50 4.28
C LEU A 95 -6.00 -7.25 3.51
N PRO A 96 -7.16 -6.98 4.16
CA PRO A 96 -8.39 -6.62 3.46
C PRO A 96 -8.25 -5.44 2.50
N MET A 97 -7.53 -4.39 2.90
CA MET A 97 -7.21 -3.24 2.05
C MET A 97 -6.50 -3.67 0.77
N LEU A 98 -5.41 -4.44 0.88
CA LEU A 98 -4.65 -4.91 -0.30
C LEU A 98 -5.50 -5.78 -1.21
N ILE A 99 -6.24 -6.73 -0.64
CA ILE A 99 -7.13 -7.60 -1.42
C ILE A 99 -8.17 -6.78 -2.18
N ARG A 100 -8.72 -5.72 -1.56
CA ARG A 100 -9.67 -4.83 -2.23
C ARG A 100 -9.00 -4.09 -3.37
N VAL A 101 -7.87 -3.43 -3.16
CA VAL A 101 -7.14 -2.68 -4.20
C VAL A 101 -6.79 -3.57 -5.40
N LEU A 102 -6.21 -4.74 -5.13
CA LEU A 102 -5.73 -5.65 -6.18
C LEU A 102 -6.86 -6.32 -6.98
N ASN A 103 -8.07 -6.43 -6.41
CA ASN A 103 -9.24 -6.98 -7.10
C ASN A 103 -9.89 -6.01 -8.10
N TYR A 104 -9.57 -4.71 -8.04
CA TYR A 104 -10.14 -3.70 -8.93
C TYR A 104 -9.07 -2.94 -9.73
N PRO A 105 -8.21 -3.64 -10.52
CA PRO A 105 -7.03 -3.04 -11.14
C PRO A 105 -7.33 -2.03 -12.27
N THR A 106 -8.58 -1.96 -12.73
CA THR A 106 -9.01 -1.08 -13.81
C THR A 106 -9.53 0.27 -13.32
N LEU A 107 -9.63 0.46 -12.00
CA LEU A 107 -10.11 1.71 -11.41
C LEU A 107 -9.05 2.81 -11.51
N ASN A 108 -9.52 4.06 -11.50
CA ASN A 108 -8.63 5.21 -11.45
C ASN A 108 -8.05 5.41 -10.03
N LEU A 109 -7.13 6.38 -9.88
CA LEU A 109 -6.40 6.61 -8.63
C LEU A 109 -7.32 6.96 -7.45
N ASP A 110 -8.29 7.85 -7.64
CA ASP A 110 -9.23 8.26 -6.58
C ASP A 110 -10.15 7.11 -6.17
N GLU A 111 -10.62 6.33 -7.14
CA GLU A 111 -11.42 5.14 -6.90
C GLU A 111 -10.63 4.07 -6.13
N LEU A 112 -9.36 3.87 -6.46
CA LEU A 112 -8.48 2.93 -5.73
C LEU A 112 -8.16 3.40 -4.32
N GLU A 113 -7.94 4.69 -4.09
CA GLU A 113 -7.82 5.27 -2.76
C GLU A 113 -9.06 4.96 -1.92
N TYR A 114 -10.26 5.21 -2.48
CA TYR A 114 -11.51 4.87 -1.83
C TYR A 114 -11.62 3.39 -1.51
N LYS A 115 -11.25 2.49 -2.46
CA LYS A 115 -11.24 1.04 -2.21
C LYS A 115 -10.24 0.63 -1.13
N ALA A 116 -9.09 1.28 -1.05
CA ALA A 116 -8.11 1.04 -0.01
C ALA A 116 -8.69 1.40 1.37
N MET A 117 -9.26 2.60 1.50
CA MET A 117 -9.89 3.05 2.74
C MET A 117 -11.05 2.15 3.16
N SER A 118 -12.01 1.91 2.25
CA SER A 118 -13.19 1.11 2.55
C SER A 118 -12.82 -0.34 2.86
N GLY A 119 -11.92 -0.95 2.09
CA GLY A 119 -11.43 -2.30 2.35
C GLY A 119 -10.71 -2.42 3.69
N GLY A 120 -9.90 -1.41 4.04
CA GLY A 120 -9.20 -1.35 5.32
C GLY A 120 -10.14 -1.24 6.52
N GLN A 121 -11.16 -0.38 6.43
CA GLN A 121 -12.13 -0.12 7.50
C GLN A 121 -13.15 -1.27 7.64
N GLU A 122 -13.77 -1.70 6.54
CA GLU A 122 -14.78 -2.77 6.53
C GLU A 122 -14.20 -4.13 6.93
N GLY A 123 -12.89 -4.33 6.71
CA GLY A 123 -12.18 -5.54 7.14
C GLY A 123 -12.01 -5.67 8.65
N ILE A 124 -12.24 -4.60 9.42
CA ILE A 124 -12.13 -4.61 10.88
C ILE A 124 -13.50 -4.98 11.46
N VAL A 125 -13.66 -6.24 11.82
CA VAL A 125 -14.92 -6.76 12.38
C VAL A 125 -14.70 -7.40 13.74
N ARG A 126 -15.70 -7.31 14.61
CA ARG A 126 -15.73 -8.11 15.83
C ARG A 126 -16.15 -9.53 15.47
N CYS A 127 -15.24 -10.48 15.59
CA CYS A 127 -15.55 -11.90 15.42
C CYS A 127 -16.34 -12.42 16.63
N HIS A 128 -17.66 -12.57 16.50
CA HIS A 128 -18.45 -13.40 17.41
C HIS A 128 -18.43 -14.86 16.92
N HIS A 129 -18.32 -15.80 17.85
CA HIS A 129 -17.99 -17.21 17.64
C HIS A 129 -18.94 -17.96 16.67
N THR A 130 -18.53 -18.21 15.41
CA THR A 130 -18.97 -19.33 14.54
C THR A 130 -18.00 -19.56 13.34
N GLY A 131 -16.68 -19.60 13.57
CA GLY A 131 -15.70 -19.63 12.46
C GLY A 131 -14.94 -20.95 12.25
N TYR A 132 -14.91 -21.83 13.24
CA TYR A 132 -14.21 -23.11 13.14
C TYR A 132 -14.98 -24.17 13.93
N ARG A 133 -15.91 -24.87 13.26
CA ARG A 133 -16.17 -26.27 13.62
C ARG A 133 -15.25 -27.09 12.72
N LYS A 134 -14.34 -27.84 13.34
CA LYS A 134 -13.55 -28.87 12.65
C LYS A 134 -14.48 -29.85 11.92
#